data_AF-A0A5E6NYM6-F1
#
_entry.id   AF-A0A5E6NYM6-F1
#
_cell.length_a   1.000
_cell.length_b   1.000
_cell.length_c   1.000
_cell.angle_alpha   90.00
_cell.angle_beta   90.00
_cell.angle_gamma   90.00
#
_symmetry.space_group_name_H-M   'P 1'
#
loop_
_entity.id
_entity.type
_entity.pdbx_description
1 polymer ?
#
loop_
_entity_poly.entity_id
_entity_poly.type
_entity_poly.pdbx_seq_one_letter_code
_entity_poly.pdbx_strand_id
1 'polypeptide(L)' 'MRIVVENAKKFQNIGQQTVLFVDEIHRFNKAQQDAFLPHIESGLITLIGATTENPSFELNSALLSR' A
#
# COMPACT_ATOMS: atom_id res chain seq x y z
N MET A 1 1.56 9.36 3.77
CA MET A 1 0.88 9.02 2.51
C MET A 1 0.80 10.13 1.47
N ARG A 2 0.41 11.37 1.80
CA ARG A 2 0.21 12.43 0.80
C ARG A 2 1.35 12.60 -0.24
N ILE A 3 2.60 12.72 0.22
CA ILE A 3 3.77 12.89 -0.67
C ILE A 3 3.96 11.70 -1.62
N VAL A 4 3.75 10.48 -1.12
CA VAL A 4 3.85 9.25 -1.93
C VAL A 4 2.83 9.27 -3.05
N VAL A 5 1.57 9.62 -2.75
CA VAL A 5 0.50 9.72 -3.74
C VAL A 5 0.80 10.80 -4.79
N GLU A 6 1.28 11.96 -4.37
CA GLU A 6 1.63 13.06 -5.27
C GLU A 6 2.76 12.66 -6.23
N ASN A 7 3.79 11.97 -5.74
CA ASN A 7 4.88 11.48 -6.58
C ASN A 7 4.43 10.35 -7.49
N ALA A 8 3.63 9.40 -7.00
CA ALA A 8 3.10 8.30 -7.79
C ALA A 8 2.27 8.81 -8.99
N LYS A 9 1.48 9.87 -8.79
CA LYS A 9 0.72 10.51 -9.88
C LYS A 9 1.63 11.12 -10.94
N LYS A 10 2.74 11.74 -10.53
CA LYS A 10 3.73 12.29 -11.48
C LYS A 10 4.38 11.19 -12.31
N PHE A 11 4.75 10.06 -11.68
CA PHE A 11 5.32 8.91 -12.38
C PHE A 11 4.31 8.26 -13.32
N GLN A 12 3.05 8.11 -12.89
CA GLN A 12 1.99 7.57 -13.72
C GLN A 12 1.75 8.40 -14.99
N ASN A 13 1.82 9.74 -14.88
CA ASN A 13 1.66 10.65 -16.03
C ASN A 13 2.75 10.48 -17.10
N ILE A 14 3.91 9.92 -16.75
CA ILE A 14 4.99 9.61 -17.69
C ILE A 14 5.08 8.11 -18.00
N GLY A 15 4.04 7.34 -17.65
CA GLY A 15 3.96 5.90 -17.90
C GLY A 15 4.81 5.03 -16.97
N GLN A 16 5.31 5.58 -15.85
CA GLN A 16 6.07 4.83 -14.87
C GLN A 16 5.18 4.31 -13.74
N GLN A 17 5.36 3.04 -13.39
CA GLN A 17 4.70 2.41 -12.25
C GLN A 17 5.42 2.78 -10.94
N THR A 18 4.66 2.86 -9.85
CA THR A 18 5.21 3.13 -8.52
C THR A 18 5.04 1.92 -7.62
N VAL A 19 6.15 1.46 -7.04
CA VAL A 19 6.14 0.44 -5.97
C VAL A 19 6.30 1.16 -4.63
N LEU A 20 5.37 0.92 -3.71
CA LEU A 20 5.45 1.37 -2.33
C LEU A 20 5.86 0.18 -1.45
N PHE A 21 7.06 0.24 -0.89
CA PHE A 21 7.51 -0.73 0.09
C PHE A 21 7.18 -0.24 1.51
N VAL A 22 6.59 -1.11 2.32
CA VAL A 22 6.29 -0.85 3.74
C VAL A 22 6.86 -1.99 4.56
N ASP A 23 7.89 -1.69 5.34
CA ASP A 23 8.42 -2.64 6.31
C ASP A 23 7.55 -2.70 7.57
N GLU A 24 7.56 -3.83 8.26
CA GLU A 24 6.76 -4.12 9.46
C GLU A 24 5.29 -3.67 9.33
N ILE A 25 4.64 -4.00 8.21
CA ILE A 25 3.27 -3.54 7.89
C ILE A 25 2.23 -3.91 8.96
N HIS A 26 2.50 -4.96 9.76
CA HIS A 26 1.68 -5.36 10.91
C HIS A 26 1.57 -4.27 11.99
N ARG A 27 2.51 -3.32 12.08
CA ARG A 27 2.42 -2.21 13.06
C ARG A 27 1.36 -1.17 12.72
N PHE A 28 0.81 -1.21 11.50
CA PHE A 28 -0.16 -0.22 11.04
C PHE A 28 -1.53 -0.62 11.56
N ASN A 29 -2.21 0.34 12.19
CA ASN A 29 -3.59 0.11 12.60
C ASN A 29 -4.52 0.00 11.38
N LYS A 30 -5.74 -0.48 11.59
CA LYS A 30 -6.72 -0.68 10.52
C LYS A 30 -6.96 0.57 9.66
N ALA A 31 -7.07 1.76 10.26
CA ALA A 31 -7.30 2.99 9.51
C ALA A 31 -6.12 3.36 8.60
N GLN A 32 -4.89 3.10 9.05
CA GLN A 32 -3.68 3.29 8.24
C GLN A 32 -3.57 2.25 7.12
N GLN A 33 -3.96 1.00 7.38
CA GLN A 33 -4.04 -0.06 6.36
C GLN A 33 -5.10 0.27 5.29
N ASP A 34 -6.30 0.68 5.71
CA ASP A 34 -7.40 1.06 4.82
C ASP A 34 -7.02 2.25 3.92
N ALA A 35 -6.15 3.15 4.39
CA ALA A 35 -5.69 4.30 3.61
C ALA A 35 -4.87 3.93 2.36
N PHE A 36 -4.38 2.69 2.24
CA PHE A 36 -3.70 2.23 1.03
C PHE A 36 -4.66 1.77 -0.07
N LEU A 37 -5.85 1.27 0.30
CA LEU A 37 -6.76 0.57 -0.61
C LEU A 37 -7.12 1.39 -1.87
N PRO A 38 -7.50 2.68 -1.78
CA PRO A 38 -7.88 3.45 -2.98
C PRO A 38 -6.73 3.57 -3.99
N HIS A 39 -5.48 3.54 -3.51
CA HIS A 39 -4.29 3.70 -4.34
C HIS A 39 -3.84 2.39 -4.98
N ILE A 40 -4.07 1.26 -4.29
CA ILE A 40 -3.85 -0.08 -4.85
C ILE A 40 -4.91 -0.38 -5.91
N GLU A 41 -6.19 -0.11 -5.60
CA GLU A 41 -7.32 -0.40 -6.49
C GLU A 41 -7.29 0.40 -7.80
N SER A 42 -6.81 1.66 -7.75
CA SER A 42 -6.64 2.49 -8.94
C SER A 42 -5.39 2.14 -9.75
N GLY A 43 -4.56 1.19 -9.28
CA GLY A 43 -3.27 0.86 -9.89
C GLY A 43 -2.24 1.99 -9.77
N LEU A 44 -2.48 2.99 -8.92
CA LEU A 44 -1.55 4.10 -8.70
C LEU A 44 -0.26 3.62 -8.03
N ILE A 45 -0.37 2.65 -7.13
CA ILE A 45 0.76 2.00 -6.47
C ILE A 45 0.60 0.48 -6.49
N THR A 46 1.73 -0.22 -6.58
CA THR A 46 1.86 -1.61 -6.14
C THR A 46 2.43 -1.61 -4.72
N LEU A 47 1.71 -2.17 -3.75
CA LEU A 47 2.17 -2.25 -2.36
C LEU A 47 2.95 -3.55 -2.13
N ILE A 48 4.14 -3.45 -1.56
CA ILE A 48 4.90 -4.59 -1.04
C ILE A 48 5.04 -4.39 0.47
N GLY A 49 4.33 -5.22 1.25
CA GLY A 49 4.42 -5.24 2.70
C GLY A 49 5.37 -6.32 3.18
N ALA A 50 6.32 -5.98 4.06
CA ALA A 50 7.13 -6.94 4.79
C ALA A 50 6.66 -7.06 6.24
N THR A 51 6.68 -8.28 6.79
CA THR A 51 6.26 -8.55 8.16
C THR A 51 6.94 -9.81 8.69
N THR A 52 7.23 -9.83 9.99
CA THR A 52 7.66 -11.04 10.73
C THR A 52 6.48 -11.81 11.30
N GLU A 53 5.33 -11.16 11.44
CA GLU A 53 4.09 -11.75 11.95
C GLU A 53 3.27 -12.41 10.84
N ASN A 54 2.40 -13.34 11.22
CA ASN A 54 1.51 -14.01 10.27
C ASN A 54 0.49 -13.01 9.67
N PRO A 55 0.52 -12.77 8.35
CA PRO A 55 -0.31 -11.75 7.70
C PRO A 55 -1.81 -11.92 7.92
N SER A 56 -2.30 -13.17 8.02
CA SER A 56 -3.73 -13.46 8.16
C SER A 56 -4.34 -12.97 9.47
N PHE A 57 -3.52 -12.64 10.48
CA PHE A 57 -3.98 -12.12 11.77
C PHE A 57 -3.84 -10.60 11.88
N GLU A 58 -2.74 -10.04 11.34
CA GLU A 58 -2.39 -8.63 11.55
C GLU A 58 -2.83 -7.70 10.41
N LEU A 59 -3.09 -8.25 9.22
CA LEU A 59 -3.57 -7.47 8.08
C LEU A 59 -5.09 -7.57 7.95
N ASN A 60 -5.71 -6.46 7.56
CA ASN A 60 -7.11 -6.44 7.22
C ASN A 60 -7.37 -7.34 5.99
N SER A 61 -8.57 -7.91 5.92
CA SER A 61 -8.93 -8.83 4.84
C SER A 61 -8.94 -8.17 3.45
N ALA A 62 -9.10 -6.85 3.39
CA ALA A 62 -9.10 -6.10 2.14
C ALA A 62 -7.69 -6.01 1.51
N LEU A 63 -6.65 -5.82 2.31
CA LEU A 63 -5.26 -5.86 1.83
C LEU A 63 -4.86 -7.29 1.44
N LEU A 64 -5.26 -8.29 2.22
CA LEU A 64 -4.96 -9.69 1.91
C LEU A 64 -5.60 -10.19 0.60
N SER A 65 -6.69 -9.56 0.16
CA SER A 65 -7.41 -9.97 -1.05
C SER A 65 -6.91 -9.31 -2.34
N ARG A 66 -5.81 -8.55 -2.30
CA ARG A 66 -5.27 -7.75 -3.41
C ARG A 66 -3.79 -8.05 -3.59
#